data_AF-A0A417Z3I4-F1
#
_entry.id   AF-A0A417Z3I4-F1
#
_cell.length_a   1.000
_cell.length_b   1.000
_cell.length_c   1.000
_cell.angle_alpha   90.00
_cell.angle_beta   90.00
_cell.angle_gamma   90.00
#
_symmetry.space_group_name_H-M   'P 1'
#
loop_
_entity.id
_entity.type
_entity.pdbx_description
1 polymer ?
#
loop_
_entity_poly.entity_id
_entity_poly.type
_entity_poly.pdbx_seq_one_letter_code
_entity_poly.pdbx_strand_id
1 'polypeptide(L)'
;MSQYSDDDLFKNVTLQNFYVKDIGSDKLDNYHLLLNPNENSQQLFLIVTDKLKDKVKLGDKISAQGTLNGKSKITQSQINSGFSYNYLNKPVILVEVDKVQINK
;
A
#
# COMPACT_ATOMS: atom_id res chain seq x y z
N MET A 1 14.55 -6.42 31.92
CA MET A 1 13.81 -6.69 30.67
C MET A 1 13.12 -5.40 30.30
N SER A 2 13.54 -4.74 29.23
CA SER A 2 12.88 -3.50 28.79
C SER A 2 11.56 -3.88 28.12
N GLN A 3 10.47 -3.48 28.76
CA GLN A 3 9.13 -3.54 28.19
C GLN A 3 9.11 -2.56 27.00
N TYR A 4 8.80 -3.04 25.81
CA TYR A 4 8.68 -2.18 24.62
C TYR A 4 7.68 -1.07 24.92
N SER A 5 7.98 0.16 24.52
CA SER A 5 6.99 1.24 24.59
C SER A 5 5.91 1.01 23.54
N ASP A 6 4.69 1.47 23.79
CA ASP A 6 3.59 1.35 22.81
C ASP A 6 3.93 2.03 21.47
N ASP A 7 4.78 3.06 21.50
CA ASP A 7 5.32 3.76 20.31
C ASP A 7 6.31 2.90 19.50
N ASP A 8 7.00 1.94 20.14
CA ASP A 8 7.87 0.98 19.46
C ASP A 8 7.08 -0.14 18.79
N LEU A 9 5.90 -0.48 19.33
CA LEU A 9 5.07 -1.59 18.85
C LEU A 9 4.09 -1.16 17.75
N PHE A 10 3.61 0.09 17.75
CA PHE A 10 2.57 0.54 16.83
C PHE A 10 2.90 1.91 16.21
N LYS A 11 3.79 1.93 15.21
CA LYS A 11 4.02 3.13 14.39
C LYS A 11 2.87 3.35 13.43
N ASN A 12 1.80 3.95 13.96
CA ASN A 12 0.67 4.41 13.19
C ASN A 12 1.11 5.49 12.20
N VAL A 13 0.72 5.32 10.94
CA VAL A 13 0.97 6.24 9.85
C VAL A 13 -0.33 6.62 9.16
N THR A 14 -0.38 7.86 8.70
CA THR A 14 -1.43 8.33 7.82
C THR A 14 -0.81 8.69 6.47
N LEU A 15 -1.19 7.94 5.44
CA LEU A 15 -0.90 8.28 4.05
C LEU A 15 -2.00 9.23 3.57
N GLN A 16 -1.67 10.48 3.24
CA GLN A 16 -2.62 11.46 2.72
C GLN A 16 -2.38 11.73 1.24
N ASN A 17 -3.42 11.53 0.41
CA ASN A 17 -3.42 11.87 -1.02
C ASN A 17 -2.31 11.19 -1.84
N PHE A 18 -2.05 9.91 -1.57
CA PHE A 18 -1.09 9.13 -2.34
C PHE A 18 -1.71 8.71 -3.67
N TYR A 19 -0.94 8.74 -4.75
CA TYR A 19 -1.42 8.35 -6.07
C TYR A 19 -1.30 6.86 -6.27
N VAL A 20 -2.32 6.27 -6.87
CA VAL A 20 -2.33 4.86 -7.27
C VAL A 20 -1.53 4.71 -8.57
N LYS A 21 -0.40 3.98 -8.48
CA LYS A 21 0.49 3.70 -9.60
C LYS A 21 0.21 2.36 -10.26
N ASP A 22 -0.25 1.39 -9.47
CA ASP A 22 -0.65 0.08 -9.98
C ASP A 22 -1.69 -0.58 -9.07
N ILE A 23 -2.50 -1.47 -9.65
CA ILE A 23 -3.60 -2.15 -8.98
C ILE A 23 -3.56 -3.63 -9.37
N GLY A 24 -3.67 -4.48 -8.36
CA GLY A 24 -3.91 -5.90 -8.51
C GLY A 24 -5.02 -6.36 -7.59
N SER A 25 -5.53 -7.55 -7.82
CA SER A 25 -6.49 -8.24 -6.96
C SER A 25 -6.09 -9.70 -6.84
N ASP A 26 -6.13 -10.25 -5.63
CA ASP A 26 -5.94 -11.68 -5.45
C ASP A 26 -7.26 -12.46 -5.50
N LYS A 27 -7.16 -13.80 -5.39
CA LYS A 27 -8.31 -14.71 -5.44
C LYS A 27 -9.23 -14.61 -4.22
N LEU A 28 -8.83 -13.85 -3.19
CA LEU A 28 -9.60 -13.61 -1.98
C LEU A 28 -10.24 -12.22 -2.00
N ASP A 29 -10.32 -11.58 -3.18
CA ASP A 29 -10.85 -10.24 -3.40
C ASP A 29 -10.12 -9.12 -2.64
N ASN A 30 -8.88 -9.37 -2.17
CA ASN A 30 -8.07 -8.28 -1.63
C ASN A 30 -7.48 -7.46 -2.77
N TYR A 31 -7.59 -6.14 -2.67
CA TYR A 31 -6.92 -5.21 -3.55
C TYR A 31 -5.47 -5.01 -3.11
N HIS A 32 -4.55 -5.20 -4.04
CA HIS A 32 -3.14 -4.86 -3.91
C HIS A 32 -2.98 -3.50 -4.58
N LEU A 33 -2.55 -2.48 -3.84
CA LEU A 33 -2.37 -1.13 -4.37
C LEU A 33 -0.93 -0.70 -4.20
N LEU A 34 -0.35 -0.29 -5.32
CA LEU A 34 0.96 0.32 -5.35
C LEU A 34 0.79 1.83 -5.39
N LEU A 35 1.34 2.51 -4.39
CA LEU A 35 1.12 3.93 -4.17
C LEU A 35 2.42 4.71 -4.17
N ASN A 36 2.34 5.99 -4.51
CA ASN A 36 3.43 6.93 -4.26
C ASN A 36 2.91 8.24 -3.65
N PRO A 37 3.72 8.95 -2.85
CA PRO A 37 3.28 10.18 -2.17
C PRO A 37 3.03 11.35 -3.13
N ASN A 38 3.66 11.32 -4.31
CA ASN A 38 3.44 12.27 -5.41
C ASN A 38 3.86 11.64 -6.73
N GLU A 39 3.39 12.17 -7.86
CA GLU A 39 3.61 11.59 -9.20
C GLU A 39 5.07 11.34 -9.56
N ASN A 40 5.98 12.17 -9.04
CA ASN A 40 7.42 12.15 -9.32
C ASN A 40 8.24 11.33 -8.31
N SER A 41 7.61 10.86 -7.23
CA SER A 41 8.31 10.11 -6.19
C SER A 41 8.65 8.70 -6.65
N GLN A 42 9.90 8.30 -6.41
CA GLN A 42 10.37 6.92 -6.60
C GLN A 42 10.03 6.02 -5.40
N GLN A 43 9.54 6.61 -4.30
CA GLN A 43 9.16 5.87 -3.11
C GLN A 43 7.80 5.19 -3.33
N LEU A 44 7.81 3.88 -3.21
CA LEU A 44 6.63 3.04 -3.41
C LEU A 44 6.13 2.48 -2.09
N PHE A 45 4.81 2.49 -1.93
CA PHE A 45 4.11 1.91 -0.80
C PHE A 45 3.18 0.83 -1.32
N LEU A 46 3.16 -0.31 -0.66
CA LEU A 46 2.25 -1.41 -0.96
C LEU A 46 1.26 -1.53 0.18
N ILE A 47 -0.02 -1.46 -0.16
CA ILE A 47 -1.12 -1.79 0.75
C ILE A 47 -1.92 -2.93 0.14
N VAL A 48 -2.37 -3.84 1.01
CA VAL A 48 -3.28 -4.93 0.64
C VAL A 48 -4.52 -4.78 1.49
N THR A 49 -5.70 -4.70 0.87
CA THR A 49 -6.94 -4.41 1.59
C THR A 49 -8.19 -4.91 0.88
N ASP A 50 -9.13 -5.44 1.64
CA ASP A 50 -10.52 -5.74 1.27
C ASP A 50 -11.48 -4.59 1.61
N LYS A 51 -10.99 -3.52 2.24
CA LYS A 51 -11.81 -2.44 2.83
C LYS A 51 -12.23 -1.36 1.82
N LEU A 52 -11.85 -1.49 0.55
CA LEU A 52 -12.24 -0.56 -0.50
C LEU A 52 -13.73 -0.73 -0.86
N LYS A 53 -14.52 0.33 -0.65
CA LYS A 53 -15.95 0.35 -0.99
C LYS A 53 -16.23 0.67 -2.46
N ASP A 54 -15.35 1.43 -3.07
CA ASP A 54 -15.46 1.91 -4.45
C ASP A 54 -14.34 1.34 -5.30
N LYS A 55 -14.59 1.17 -6.60
CA LYS A 55 -13.58 0.75 -7.57
C LYS A 55 -12.51 1.85 -7.73
N VAL A 56 -11.29 1.56 -7.30
CA VAL A 56 -10.13 2.44 -7.47
C VAL A 56 -9.56 2.32 -8.88
N LYS A 57 -9.02 3.42 -9.41
CA LYS A 57 -8.38 3.49 -10.73
C LYS A 57 -6.95 3.99 -10.63
N LEU A 58 -6.16 3.72 -11.67
CA LEU A 58 -4.82 4.27 -11.81
C LEU A 58 -4.90 5.80 -11.85
N GLY A 59 -4.01 6.47 -11.11
CA GLY A 59 -3.97 7.91 -10.96
C GLY A 59 -4.89 8.49 -9.89
N ASP A 60 -5.85 7.71 -9.35
CA ASP A 60 -6.67 8.16 -8.24
C ASP A 60 -5.79 8.48 -7.03
N LYS A 61 -6.24 9.43 -6.21
CA LYS A 61 -5.63 9.73 -4.91
C LYS A 61 -6.35 8.95 -3.84
N ILE A 62 -5.59 8.36 -2.93
CA ILE A 62 -6.14 7.68 -1.76
C ILE A 62 -5.49 8.17 -0.48
N SER A 63 -6.28 8.12 0.59
CA SER A 63 -5.79 8.28 1.96
C SER A 63 -5.98 6.97 2.71
N ALA A 64 -4.97 6.58 3.49
CA ALA A 64 -5.01 5.38 4.30
C ALA A 64 -4.43 5.64 5.69
N GLN A 65 -5.00 4.98 6.70
CA GLN A 65 -4.48 4.93 8.06
C GLN A 65 -4.14 3.49 8.40
N GLY A 66 -3.01 3.28 9.06
CA GLY A 66 -2.53 1.95 9.39
C GLY A 66 -1.16 1.98 10.05
N THR A 67 -0.45 0.85 10.04
CA THR A 67 0.87 0.69 10.64
C THR A 67 1.94 0.37 9.60
N LEU A 68 3.16 0.87 9.82
CA LEU A 68 4.30 0.48 8.99
C LEU A 68 4.72 -0.95 9.32
N ASN A 69 4.58 -1.84 8.35
CA ASN A 69 4.94 -3.26 8.49
C ASN A 69 6.37 -3.57 7.95
N GLY A 70 7.11 -2.53 7.52
CA GLY A 70 8.51 -2.64 7.13
C GLY A 70 8.77 -2.40 5.64
N LYS A 71 9.90 -2.94 5.14
CA LYS A 71 10.32 -2.81 3.74
C LYS A 71 10.42 -4.18 3.09
N SER A 72 9.98 -4.27 1.85
CA SER A 72 10.07 -5.49 1.05
C SER A 72 10.34 -5.13 -0.42
N LYS A 73 10.13 -6.08 -1.32
CA LYS A 73 10.15 -5.89 -2.77
C LYS A 73 8.85 -6.43 -3.36
N ILE A 74 8.44 -5.86 -4.49
CA ILE A 74 7.38 -6.46 -5.30
C ILE A 74 7.85 -7.84 -5.78
N THR A 75 7.05 -8.86 -5.49
CA THR A 75 7.32 -10.26 -5.83
C THR A 75 6.45 -10.71 -7.00
N GLN A 76 6.72 -11.91 -7.50
CA GLN A 76 5.90 -12.54 -8.53
C GLN A 76 4.42 -12.68 -8.11
N SER A 77 4.13 -12.80 -6.81
CA SER A 77 2.74 -12.87 -6.34
C SER A 77 1.96 -11.59 -6.64
N GLN A 78 2.59 -10.42 -6.50
CA GLN A 78 1.95 -9.14 -6.82
C GLN A 78 1.87 -8.92 -8.34
N ILE A 79 2.85 -9.40 -9.11
CA ILE A 79 2.74 -9.41 -10.58
C ILE A 79 1.54 -10.28 -11.01
N ASN A 80 1.40 -11.45 -10.41
CA ASN A 80 0.30 -12.38 -10.71
C ASN A 80 -1.06 -11.86 -10.24
N SER A 81 -1.13 -10.91 -9.30
CA SER A 81 -2.38 -10.25 -8.91
C SER A 81 -2.77 -9.12 -9.86
N GLY A 82 -1.89 -8.69 -10.77
CA GLY A 82 -2.20 -7.71 -11.80
C GLY A 82 -1.19 -6.57 -11.95
N PHE A 83 -0.18 -6.48 -11.09
CA PHE A 83 0.84 -5.45 -11.24
C PHE A 83 1.67 -5.64 -12.52
N SER A 84 2.06 -4.51 -13.10
CA SER A 84 2.99 -4.45 -14.21
C SER A 84 4.34 -5.08 -13.83
N TYR A 85 4.86 -5.91 -14.73
CA TYR A 85 6.17 -6.54 -14.59
C TYR A 85 7.30 -5.53 -14.37
N ASN A 86 7.13 -4.27 -14.80
CA ASN A 86 8.07 -3.17 -14.58
C ASN A 86 8.33 -2.85 -13.09
N TYR A 87 7.46 -3.33 -12.20
CA TYR A 87 7.63 -3.17 -10.76
C TYR A 87 8.32 -4.35 -10.08
N LEU A 88 8.56 -5.48 -10.77
CA LEU A 88 9.21 -6.65 -10.19
C LEU A 88 10.55 -6.27 -9.53
N ASN A 89 10.78 -6.79 -8.32
CA ASN A 89 11.96 -6.52 -7.50
C ASN A 89 12.18 -5.06 -7.06
N LYS A 90 11.25 -4.14 -7.36
CA LYS A 90 11.35 -2.77 -6.85
C LYS A 90 11.07 -2.74 -5.34
N PRO A 91 11.85 -1.93 -4.58
CA PRO A 91 11.65 -1.80 -3.14
C PRO A 91 10.32 -1.10 -2.85
N VAL A 92 9.62 -1.59 -1.83
CA VAL A 92 8.35 -1.03 -1.36
C VAL A 92 8.33 -0.96 0.16
N ILE A 93 7.59 0.02 0.68
CA ILE A 93 7.23 0.10 2.09
C ILE A 93 5.87 -0.56 2.27
N LEU A 94 5.80 -1.54 3.17
CA LEU A 94 4.57 -2.23 3.50
C LEU A 94 3.79 -1.42 4.53
N VAL A 95 2.52 -1.20 4.27
CA VAL A 95 1.60 -0.59 5.23
C VAL A 95 0.42 -1.52 5.42
N GLU A 96 0.22 -1.96 6.64
CA GLU A 96 -0.96 -2.71 7.04
C GLU A 96 -2.06 -1.70 7.36
N VAL A 97 -3.16 -1.73 6.60
CA VAL A 97 -4.15 -0.66 6.61
C VAL A 97 -5.38 -1.00 7.46
N ASP A 98 -5.69 -0.10 8.38
CA ASP A 98 -6.90 -0.15 9.18
C ASP A 98 -8.08 0.47 8.45
N LYS A 99 -7.85 1.57 7.75
CA LYS A 99 -8.86 2.34 7.02
C LYS A 99 -8.29 2.88 5.71
N VAL A 100 -9.13 2.91 4.67
CA VAL A 100 -8.79 3.44 3.35
C VAL A 100 -9.96 4.24 2.78
N GLN A 101 -9.65 5.35 2.12
CA GLN A 101 -10.61 6.21 1.43
C GLN A 101 -10.03 6.68 0.11
N ILE A 102 -10.88 6.70 -0.93
CA ILE A 102 -10.54 7.29 -2.23
C ILE A 102 -10.93 8.77 -2.20
N ASN A 103 -9.98 9.64 -2.54
CA ASN A 103 -10.18 11.08 -2.63
C ASN A 103 -10.44 11.42 -4.10
N LYS A 104 -11.72 11.56 -4.46
CA LYS A 104 -12.16 11.96 -5.80
C LYS A 104 -12.10 13.48 -5.94
#